data_AF-A0A318R4C1-F1
#
_entry.id   AF-A0A318R4C1-F1
#
_cell.length_a   1.000
_cell.length_b   1.000
_cell.length_c   1.000
_cell.angle_alpha   90.00
_cell.angle_beta   90.00
_cell.angle_gamma   90.00
#
_symmetry.space_group_name_H-M   'P 1'
#
loop_
_entity.id
_entity.type
_entity.pdbx_description
1 polymer ?
#
loop_
_entity_poly.entity_id
_entity_poly.type
_entity_poly.pdbx_seq_one_letter_code
_entity_poly.pdbx_strand_id
1 'polypeptide(L)'
;MTRFATFENNERRLGGSQRVTGAEVNEYLADDPKRVITTDSEKSLVARQASHVKQIELRTYVFLDSLQPQLAAYMGTASSGFLPIPGDACLWMEVSPGMAVHRVTDIALKASNVRLGQMIVERAFGSLALYHRDQSTVLHSGDVVLDAIGSTIDRRTNPQVTWTEVIRSITPDHAVLINRQNRRGSMIQSGMSMFILETEPAGYVLMAANEAEKASNITIVDVKGVGAFGRLTLAGKEGDVEEAAAAAMRAIDYINRN
;
A
#
# COMPACT_ATOMS: atom_id res chain seq x y z
N MET A 1 11.54 27.64 -75.69
CA MET A 1 11.87 28.97 -75.13
C MET A 1 12.52 28.73 -73.77
N THR A 2 13.86 28.57 -73.76
CA THR A 2 14.86 29.53 -73.18
C THR A 2 15.00 29.31 -71.66
N ARG A 3 16.14 28.97 -71.01
CA ARG A 3 17.58 28.88 -71.30
C ARG A 3 18.25 28.03 -70.19
N PHE A 4 19.39 27.41 -70.50
CA PHE A 4 20.38 26.86 -69.56
C PHE A 4 21.00 27.94 -68.65
N ALA A 5 21.48 27.57 -67.45
CA ALA A 5 22.80 27.99 -66.94
C ALA A 5 23.22 27.20 -65.68
N THR A 6 24.47 26.76 -65.72
CA THR A 6 25.29 26.07 -64.73
C THR A 6 25.90 27.01 -63.67
N PHE A 7 26.38 26.38 -62.59
CA PHE A 7 27.18 26.90 -61.48
C PHE A 7 28.17 28.03 -61.77
N GLU A 8 28.27 28.97 -60.83
CA GLU A 8 29.53 29.63 -60.45
C GLU A 8 29.58 29.91 -58.95
N ASN A 9 30.79 29.84 -58.43
CA ASN A 9 31.16 29.78 -57.02
C ASN A 9 31.60 31.18 -56.53
N ASN A 10 31.66 31.34 -55.20
CA ASN A 10 32.42 32.35 -54.44
C ASN A 10 31.75 33.71 -54.14
N GLU A 11 31.41 33.95 -52.86
CA GLU A 11 31.89 35.10 -52.09
C GLU A 11 31.64 34.94 -50.58
N ARG A 12 32.66 35.24 -49.76
CA ARG A 12 32.74 35.10 -48.30
C ARG A 12 32.17 36.32 -47.56
N ARG A 13 31.53 36.12 -46.39
CA ARG A 13 31.60 37.00 -45.18
C ARG A 13 31.39 36.13 -43.92
N LEU A 14 32.41 35.88 -43.09
CA LEU A 14 32.91 36.65 -41.93
C LEU A 14 32.00 36.62 -40.69
N GLY A 15 32.46 35.88 -39.67
CA GLY A 15 32.44 36.28 -38.25
C GLY A 15 31.14 36.14 -37.46
N GLY A 16 31.12 35.23 -36.48
CA GLY A 16 30.12 35.23 -35.42
C GLY A 16 30.10 33.96 -34.59
N SER A 17 30.95 33.88 -33.56
CA SER A 17 30.79 32.91 -32.48
C SER A 17 29.45 33.15 -31.77
N GLN A 18 28.52 32.20 -31.82
CA GLN A 18 27.46 32.13 -30.82
C GLN A 18 27.71 30.91 -29.94
N ARG A 19 28.03 31.25 -28.69
CA ARG A 19 28.34 30.40 -27.56
C ARG A 19 27.25 29.33 -27.37
N VAL A 20 27.64 28.07 -27.34
CA VAL A 20 26.87 27.00 -26.69
C VAL A 20 27.09 27.17 -25.19
N THR A 21 26.25 27.95 -24.52
CA THR A 21 26.26 28.09 -23.06
C THR A 21 24.87 27.80 -22.53
N GLY A 22 24.71 26.63 -21.93
CA GLY A 22 23.57 26.23 -21.11
C GLY A 22 23.99 25.35 -19.93
N ALA A 23 25.25 25.46 -19.49
CA ALA A 23 25.72 24.83 -18.27
C ALA A 23 25.59 25.85 -17.13
N GLU A 24 24.38 25.99 -16.57
CA GLU A 24 24.27 26.49 -15.20
C GLU A 24 24.51 25.33 -14.25
N VAL A 25 25.50 25.53 -13.38
CA VAL A 25 25.90 24.58 -12.35
C VAL A 25 24.91 24.73 -11.21
N ASN A 26 24.16 23.66 -10.91
CA ASN A 26 23.24 23.68 -9.78
C ASN A 26 24.03 23.49 -8.47
N GLU A 27 23.97 24.47 -7.56
CA GLU A 27 24.64 24.45 -6.25
C GLU A 27 24.07 23.41 -5.25
N TYR A 28 23.02 22.66 -5.64
CA TYR A 28 22.35 21.67 -4.78
C TYR A 28 22.95 20.25 -4.82
N LEU A 29 24.05 20.03 -5.55
CA LEU A 29 24.80 18.76 -5.56
C LEU A 29 26.29 19.04 -5.32
N ALA A 30 26.61 19.59 -4.16
CA ALA A 30 27.99 19.62 -3.71
C ALA A 30 28.36 18.22 -3.20
N ASP A 31 29.28 17.58 -3.93
CA ASP A 31 30.15 16.45 -3.52
C ASP A 31 29.88 15.02 -4.08
N ASP A 32 29.64 14.87 -5.39
CA ASP A 32 29.79 13.55 -6.07
C ASP A 32 30.75 13.64 -7.29
N PRO A 33 31.85 12.86 -7.34
CA PRO A 33 32.86 12.90 -8.41
C PRO A 33 32.40 12.28 -9.75
N LYS A 34 31.19 11.73 -9.87
CA LYS A 34 30.68 11.21 -11.15
C LYS A 34 29.76 12.22 -11.86
N ARG A 35 30.37 13.14 -12.62
CA ARG A 35 29.65 14.03 -13.54
C ARG A 35 29.08 13.25 -14.73
N VAL A 36 27.83 12.82 -14.63
CA VAL A 36 27.07 12.27 -15.76
C VAL A 36 26.50 13.42 -16.58
N ILE A 37 26.86 13.52 -17.86
CA ILE A 37 26.30 14.51 -18.80
C ILE A 37 24.89 14.04 -19.18
N THR A 38 23.85 14.56 -18.51
CA THR A 38 22.46 14.31 -18.89
C THR A 38 21.99 15.37 -19.88
N THR A 39 21.34 14.97 -20.96
CA THR A 39 20.73 15.88 -21.94
C THR A 39 19.53 16.65 -21.32
N ASP A 40 19.15 17.79 -21.88
CA ASP A 40 18.03 18.59 -21.33
C ASP A 40 16.67 17.85 -21.40
N SER A 41 16.53 16.90 -22.33
CA SER A 41 15.41 15.94 -22.39
C SER A 41 15.39 15.01 -21.17
N GLU A 42 16.53 14.42 -20.81
CA GLU A 42 16.66 13.53 -19.66
C GLU A 42 16.47 14.29 -18.35
N LYS A 43 16.97 15.52 -18.24
CA LYS A 43 16.72 16.39 -17.07
C LYS A 43 15.23 16.65 -16.86
N SER A 44 14.51 16.95 -17.94
CA SER A 44 13.05 17.19 -17.91
C SER A 44 12.28 15.93 -17.48
N LEU A 45 12.67 14.77 -17.98
CA LEU A 45 12.08 13.49 -17.59
C LEU A 45 12.34 13.16 -16.12
N VAL A 46 13.58 13.32 -15.63
CA VAL A 46 13.94 13.08 -14.23
C VAL A 46 13.23 14.07 -13.30
N ALA A 47 13.16 15.35 -13.67
CA ALA A 47 12.44 16.36 -12.90
C ALA A 47 10.93 16.08 -12.83
N ARG A 48 10.31 15.67 -13.94
CA ARG A 48 8.91 15.19 -13.96
C ARG A 48 8.75 13.93 -13.12
N GLN A 49 9.68 12.99 -13.21
CA GLN A 49 9.62 11.75 -12.47
C GLN A 49 9.75 11.97 -10.96
N ALA A 50 10.53 12.98 -10.54
CA ALA A 50 10.65 13.44 -9.16
C ALA A 50 9.41 14.23 -8.70
N SER A 51 8.78 15.04 -9.58
CA SER A 51 7.57 15.78 -9.23
C SER A 51 6.36 14.87 -8.97
N HIS A 52 6.24 13.76 -9.71
CA HIS A 52 5.17 12.79 -9.49
C HIS A 52 5.32 12.01 -8.17
N VAL A 53 6.53 11.90 -7.62
CA VAL A 53 6.76 11.21 -6.33
C VAL A 53 6.24 12.04 -5.17
N LYS A 54 6.47 13.35 -5.19
CA LYS A 54 5.94 14.28 -4.18
C LYS A 54 4.42 14.42 -4.20
N GLN A 55 3.74 13.85 -5.22
CA GLN A 55 2.29 13.81 -5.33
C GLN A 55 1.68 12.51 -4.81
N ILE A 56 2.50 11.57 -4.31
CA ILE A 56 2.00 10.31 -3.76
C ILE A 56 1.51 10.58 -2.33
N GLU A 57 0.22 10.39 -2.12
CA GLU A 57 -0.41 10.54 -0.81
C GLU A 57 -0.51 9.19 -0.10
N LEU A 58 -0.07 9.14 1.15
CA LEU A 58 -0.25 7.99 2.03
C LEU A 58 -1.68 7.98 2.56
N ARG A 59 -2.45 6.95 2.25
CA ARG A 59 -3.81 6.76 2.77
C ARG A 59 -3.84 5.87 4.00
N THR A 60 -3.16 4.74 3.93
CA THR A 60 -3.20 3.73 4.99
C THR A 60 -1.78 3.26 5.25
N TYR A 61 -1.42 3.16 6.53
CA TYR A 61 -0.18 2.55 6.99
C TYR A 61 -0.52 1.72 8.23
N VAL A 62 -0.47 0.40 8.08
CA VAL A 62 -0.80 -0.56 9.14
C VAL A 62 0.35 -1.54 9.27
N PHE A 63 1.01 -1.50 10.43
CA PHE A 63 2.04 -2.44 10.81
C PHE A 63 1.48 -3.46 11.80
N LEU A 64 1.64 -4.74 11.49
CA LEU A 64 1.32 -5.86 12.38
C LEU A 64 2.65 -6.46 12.84
N ASP A 65 2.86 -6.44 14.15
CA ASP A 65 4.06 -6.93 14.82
C ASP A 65 4.26 -8.44 14.62
N SER A 66 3.16 -9.19 14.68
CA SER A 66 3.13 -10.63 14.49
C SER A 66 1.73 -11.07 14.06
N LEU A 67 1.64 -11.68 12.87
CA LEU A 67 0.39 -12.23 12.35
C LEU A 67 -0.08 -13.40 13.21
N GLN A 68 -1.32 -13.28 13.71
CA GLN A 68 -2.00 -14.36 14.41
C GLN A 68 -2.30 -15.56 13.47
N PRO A 69 -2.45 -16.79 13.99
CA PRO A 69 -2.50 -18.00 13.18
C PRO A 69 -3.56 -18.02 12.07
N GLN A 70 -4.80 -17.64 12.38
CA GLN A 70 -5.89 -17.61 11.40
C GLN A 70 -5.72 -16.45 10.43
N LEU A 71 -5.27 -15.27 10.90
CA LEU A 71 -5.01 -14.15 10.00
C LEU A 71 -3.90 -14.47 9.00
N ALA A 72 -2.79 -15.10 9.43
CA ALA A 72 -1.74 -15.56 8.54
C ALA A 72 -2.27 -16.55 7.49
N ALA A 73 -3.06 -17.54 7.92
CA ALA A 73 -3.67 -18.52 7.02
C ALA A 73 -4.67 -17.88 6.03
N TYR A 74 -5.47 -16.93 6.50
CA TYR A 74 -6.38 -16.14 5.66
C TYR A 74 -5.60 -15.32 4.63
N MET A 75 -4.58 -14.58 5.05
CA MET A 75 -3.76 -13.77 4.15
C MET A 75 -3.02 -14.64 3.14
N GLY A 76 -2.54 -15.83 3.54
CA GLY A 76 -1.97 -16.81 2.61
C GLY A 76 -2.98 -17.32 1.56
N THR A 77 -4.27 -17.41 1.91
CA THR A 77 -5.33 -17.78 0.98
C THR A 77 -5.72 -16.61 0.06
N ALA A 78 -5.72 -15.38 0.58
CA ALA A 78 -6.16 -14.19 -0.15
C ALA A 78 -5.07 -13.57 -1.03
N SER A 79 -3.79 -13.76 -0.68
CA SER A 79 -2.63 -13.18 -1.35
C SER A 79 -2.36 -13.83 -2.71
N SER A 80 -1.87 -13.02 -3.66
CA SER A 80 -1.45 -13.49 -4.99
C SER A 80 0.08 -13.51 -5.17
N GLY A 81 0.83 -13.20 -4.12
CA GLY A 81 2.30 -13.16 -4.10
C GLY A 81 2.90 -14.16 -3.11
N PHE A 82 3.91 -13.72 -2.34
CA PHE A 82 4.51 -14.53 -1.28
C PHE A 82 3.53 -14.75 -0.12
N LEU A 83 3.50 -15.97 0.42
CA LEU A 83 2.55 -16.35 1.45
C LEU A 83 3.16 -16.11 2.84
N PRO A 84 2.46 -15.41 3.75
CA PRO A 84 2.94 -15.23 5.11
C PRO A 84 2.79 -16.52 5.91
N ILE A 85 3.61 -16.66 6.96
CA ILE A 85 3.45 -17.71 7.97
C ILE A 85 3.04 -17.09 9.32
N PRO A 86 2.41 -17.85 10.22
CA PRO A 86 2.12 -17.37 11.57
C PRO A 86 3.40 -16.89 12.25
N GLY A 87 3.32 -15.72 12.88
CA GLY A 87 4.48 -15.09 13.50
C GLY A 87 5.17 -14.02 12.65
N ASP A 88 5.01 -14.03 11.33
CA ASP A 88 5.60 -13.01 10.45
C ASP A 88 5.07 -11.61 10.79
N ALA A 89 5.95 -10.61 10.67
CA ALA A 89 5.54 -9.21 10.68
C ALA A 89 4.98 -8.83 9.30
N CYS A 90 3.98 -7.95 9.30
CA CYS A 90 3.32 -7.48 8.09
C CYS A 90 3.24 -5.96 8.06
N LEU A 91 3.59 -5.36 6.93
CA LEU A 91 3.28 -3.96 6.64
C LEU A 91 2.29 -3.88 5.48
N TRP A 92 1.13 -3.29 5.75
CA TRP A 92 0.13 -2.93 4.77
C TRP A 92 0.17 -1.42 4.50
N MET A 93 0.26 -1.04 3.23
CA MET A 93 0.25 0.34 2.81
C MET A 93 -0.77 0.57 1.69
N GLU A 94 -1.43 1.73 1.72
CA GLU A 94 -2.27 2.22 0.63
C GLU A 94 -1.84 3.62 0.23
N VAL A 95 -1.75 3.85 -1.08
CA VAL A 95 -1.32 5.12 -1.66
C VAL A 95 -2.27 5.60 -2.75
N SER A 96 -2.30 6.91 -2.97
CA SER A 96 -2.97 7.54 -4.11
C SER A 96 -1.97 8.39 -4.91
N PRO A 97 -2.03 8.41 -6.26
CA PRO A 97 -2.92 7.63 -7.13
C PRO A 97 -2.55 6.15 -7.17
N GLY A 98 -3.52 5.28 -7.53
CA GLY A 98 -3.30 3.83 -7.42
C GLY A 98 -2.12 3.26 -8.20
N MET A 99 -1.78 3.85 -9.34
CA MET A 99 -0.63 3.40 -10.13
C MET A 99 0.73 3.67 -9.45
N ALA A 100 0.77 4.56 -8.45
CA ALA A 100 1.98 4.84 -7.69
C ALA A 100 2.46 3.63 -6.86
N VAL A 101 1.57 2.67 -6.57
CA VAL A 101 1.90 1.46 -5.80
C VAL A 101 3.03 0.67 -6.44
N HIS A 102 3.18 0.68 -7.77
CA HIS A 102 4.31 0.01 -8.44
C HIS A 102 5.66 0.58 -8.03
N ARG A 103 5.75 1.91 -7.91
CA ARG A 103 6.98 2.59 -7.47
C ARG A 103 7.24 2.29 -6.00
N VAL A 104 6.20 2.37 -5.17
CA VAL A 104 6.29 2.06 -3.73
C VAL A 104 6.78 0.64 -3.51
N THR A 105 6.22 -0.33 -4.23
CA THR A 105 6.63 -1.73 -4.20
C THR A 105 8.09 -1.91 -4.60
N ASP A 106 8.53 -1.29 -5.69
CA ASP A 106 9.92 -1.39 -6.17
C ASP A 106 10.94 -0.84 -5.15
N ILE A 107 10.62 0.30 -4.52
CA ILE A 107 11.44 0.89 -3.45
C ILE A 107 11.49 -0.06 -2.25
N ALA A 108 10.35 -0.53 -1.78
CA ALA A 108 10.26 -1.39 -0.59
C ALA A 108 11.07 -2.69 -0.74
N LEU A 109 10.99 -3.33 -1.91
CA LEU A 109 11.68 -4.59 -2.20
C LEU A 109 13.18 -4.41 -2.44
N LYS A 110 13.64 -3.23 -2.84
CA LYS A 110 15.06 -2.91 -2.98
C LYS A 110 15.70 -2.47 -1.68
N ALA A 111 14.91 -1.97 -0.74
CA ALA A 111 15.40 -1.50 0.56
C ALA A 111 15.84 -2.64 1.49
N SER A 112 15.19 -3.80 1.43
CA SER A 112 15.48 -4.92 2.34
C SER A 112 15.02 -6.28 1.79
N ASN A 113 15.13 -7.33 2.60
CA ASN A 113 14.72 -8.70 2.25
C ASN A 113 13.22 -8.98 2.42
N VAL A 114 12.37 -7.96 2.60
CA VAL A 114 10.91 -8.13 2.64
C VAL A 114 10.39 -8.86 1.40
N ARG A 115 9.32 -9.62 1.58
CA ARG A 115 8.66 -10.35 0.50
C ARG A 115 7.32 -9.73 0.19
N LEU A 116 7.04 -9.49 -1.09
CA LEU A 116 5.77 -8.94 -1.55
C LEU A 116 4.69 -10.03 -1.50
N GLY A 117 3.71 -9.87 -0.63
CA GLY A 117 2.58 -10.77 -0.51
C GLY A 117 1.41 -10.40 -1.40
N GLN A 118 1.13 -9.10 -1.49
CA GLN A 118 0.01 -8.60 -2.24
C GLN A 118 0.35 -7.25 -2.86
N MET A 119 -0.15 -7.01 -4.07
CA MET A 119 -0.13 -5.71 -4.72
C MET A 119 -1.40 -5.58 -5.55
N ILE A 120 -2.23 -4.60 -5.23
CA ILE A 120 -3.47 -4.30 -5.94
C ILE A 120 -3.41 -2.88 -6.46
N VAL A 121 -3.84 -2.71 -7.70
CA VAL A 121 -4.03 -1.41 -8.33
C VAL A 121 -5.52 -1.21 -8.57
N GLU A 122 -6.13 -0.30 -7.83
CA GLU A 122 -7.49 0.16 -8.11
C GLU A 122 -7.45 1.50 -8.86
N ARG A 123 -8.62 1.99 -9.27
CA ARG A 123 -8.72 3.26 -10.01
C ARG A 123 -8.21 4.46 -9.19
N ALA A 124 -8.57 4.51 -7.91
CA ALA A 124 -8.25 5.64 -7.03
C ALA A 124 -7.00 5.40 -6.18
N PHE A 125 -6.81 4.16 -5.72
CA PHE A 125 -5.81 3.80 -4.72
C PHE A 125 -5.08 2.52 -5.11
N GLY A 126 -3.92 2.30 -4.53
CA GLY A 126 -3.13 1.10 -4.73
C GLY A 126 -2.63 0.61 -3.38
N SER A 127 -2.73 -0.69 -3.15
CA SER A 127 -2.43 -1.31 -1.86
C SER A 127 -1.33 -2.35 -2.03
N LEU A 128 -0.46 -2.48 -1.03
CA LEU A 128 0.53 -3.56 -0.98
C LEU A 128 0.66 -4.15 0.42
N ALA A 129 1.08 -5.42 0.48
CA ALA A 129 1.41 -6.14 1.71
C ALA A 129 2.84 -6.67 1.62
N LEU A 130 3.65 -6.37 2.64
CA LEU A 130 5.03 -6.83 2.78
C LEU A 130 5.14 -7.74 4.00
N TYR A 131 5.80 -8.87 3.84
CA TYR A 131 6.01 -9.85 4.91
C TYR A 131 7.49 -10.11 5.15
N HIS A 132 7.87 -10.27 6.41
CA HIS A 132 9.15 -10.82 6.83
C HIS A 132 9.06 -11.28 8.29
N ARG A 133 9.85 -12.28 8.68
CA ARG A 133 9.89 -12.76 10.07
C ARG A 133 10.37 -11.69 11.05
N ASP A 134 11.39 -10.93 10.64
CA ASP A 134 11.98 -9.87 11.46
C ASP A 134 11.26 -8.54 11.27
N GLN A 135 10.74 -7.98 12.35
CA GLN A 135 10.02 -6.69 12.37
C GLN A 135 10.87 -5.53 11.84
N SER A 136 12.16 -5.48 12.21
CA SER A 136 13.07 -4.42 11.79
C SER A 136 13.23 -4.34 10.27
N THR A 137 13.22 -5.49 9.59
CA THR A 137 13.32 -5.56 8.12
C THR A 137 12.07 -4.97 7.46
N VAL A 138 10.89 -5.27 8.01
CA VAL A 138 9.62 -4.71 7.52
C VAL A 138 9.54 -3.20 7.75
N LEU A 139 9.85 -2.76 8.98
CA LEU A 139 9.84 -1.34 9.35
C LEU A 139 10.83 -0.54 8.50
N HIS A 140 12.05 -1.05 8.30
CA HIS A 140 13.05 -0.38 7.48
C HIS A 140 12.57 -0.15 6.04
N SER A 141 11.95 -1.15 5.40
CA SER A 141 11.35 -0.97 4.07
C SER A 141 10.21 0.06 4.08
N GLY A 142 9.43 0.13 5.16
CA GLY A 142 8.40 1.14 5.36
C GLY A 142 8.99 2.55 5.46
N ASP A 143 10.01 2.74 6.28
CA ASP A 143 10.68 4.03 6.49
C ASP A 143 11.30 4.55 5.18
N VAL A 144 12.02 3.69 4.45
CA VAL A 144 12.62 4.05 3.15
C VAL A 144 11.55 4.45 2.13
N VAL A 145 10.38 3.79 2.14
CA VAL A 145 9.25 4.18 1.31
C VAL A 145 8.73 5.56 1.70
N LEU A 146 8.51 5.81 2.99
CA LEU A 146 7.98 7.07 3.50
C LEU A 146 8.91 8.25 3.16
N ASP A 147 10.22 8.07 3.37
CA ASP A 147 11.24 9.05 3.00
C ASP A 147 11.23 9.33 1.49
N ALA A 148 11.16 8.28 0.68
CA ALA A 148 11.18 8.42 -0.78
C ALA A 148 9.96 9.17 -1.32
N ILE A 149 8.76 8.97 -0.74
CA ILE A 149 7.55 9.70 -1.12
C ILE A 149 7.38 11.04 -0.41
N GLY A 150 8.28 11.37 0.54
CA GLY A 150 8.21 12.60 1.33
C GLY A 150 7.01 12.66 2.28
N SER A 151 6.62 11.51 2.85
CA SER A 151 5.50 11.37 3.80
C SER A 151 6.01 10.92 5.17
N THR A 152 5.11 10.94 6.16
CA THR A 152 5.31 10.37 7.50
C THR A 152 4.11 9.52 7.87
N ILE A 153 4.22 8.70 8.92
CA ILE A 153 3.10 7.86 9.39
C ILE A 153 1.90 8.73 9.75
N ASP A 154 2.11 9.88 10.39
CA ASP A 154 1.04 10.81 10.83
C ASP A 154 0.24 11.42 9.68
N ARG A 155 0.75 11.35 8.44
CA ARG A 155 0.03 11.81 7.24
C ARG A 155 -0.97 10.80 6.70
N ARG A 156 -1.02 9.58 7.26
CA ARG A 156 -2.05 8.60 6.89
C ARG A 156 -3.44 9.14 7.20
N THR A 157 -4.42 8.72 6.44
CA THR A 157 -5.82 9.03 6.74
C THR A 157 -6.26 8.24 7.96
N ASN A 158 -6.79 8.94 8.97
CA ASN A 158 -7.29 8.31 10.20
C ASN A 158 -8.47 7.37 9.91
N PRO A 159 -8.50 6.17 10.51
CA PRO A 159 -9.62 5.25 10.33
C PRO A 159 -10.92 5.82 10.87
N GLN A 160 -11.96 5.75 10.05
CA GLN A 160 -13.35 6.00 10.41
C GLN A 160 -14.11 4.69 10.42
N VAL A 161 -14.85 4.42 11.49
CA VAL A 161 -15.74 3.27 11.57
C VAL A 161 -17.10 3.66 11.02
N THR A 162 -17.49 3.07 9.89
CA THR A 162 -18.79 3.35 9.25
C THR A 162 -19.89 2.43 9.74
N TRP A 163 -19.54 1.20 10.15
CA TRP A 163 -20.47 0.23 10.71
C TRP A 163 -19.78 -0.69 11.71
N THR A 164 -20.46 -1.02 12.80
CA THR A 164 -20.01 -2.02 13.77
C THR A 164 -21.22 -2.65 14.45
N GLU A 165 -21.30 -3.98 14.46
CA GLU A 165 -22.44 -4.69 15.04
C GLU A 165 -22.09 -6.14 15.42
N VAL A 166 -22.72 -6.64 16.49
CA VAL A 166 -22.74 -8.06 16.85
C VAL A 166 -24.15 -8.61 16.65
N ILE A 167 -24.28 -9.59 15.76
CA ILE A 167 -25.53 -10.30 15.45
C ILE A 167 -25.48 -11.68 16.09
N ARG A 168 -26.41 -11.96 17.00
CA ARG A 168 -26.47 -13.22 17.75
C ARG A 168 -27.27 -14.29 17.01
N SER A 169 -26.89 -15.54 17.22
CA SER A 169 -27.64 -16.72 16.78
C SER A 169 -28.05 -16.67 15.30
N ILE A 170 -27.05 -16.60 14.42
CA ILE A 170 -27.25 -16.52 12.96
C ILE A 170 -28.10 -17.69 12.44
N THR A 171 -29.07 -17.40 11.57
CA THR A 171 -29.95 -18.41 10.99
C THR A 171 -29.22 -19.27 9.94
N PRO A 172 -29.69 -20.50 9.67
CA PRO A 172 -29.09 -21.36 8.64
C PRO A 172 -28.99 -20.70 7.26
N ASP A 173 -30.06 -20.04 6.80
CA ASP A 173 -30.09 -19.39 5.49
C ASP A 173 -29.05 -18.26 5.38
N HIS A 174 -28.90 -17.47 6.44
CA HIS A 174 -27.91 -16.39 6.47
C HIS A 174 -26.49 -16.96 6.46
N ALA A 175 -26.22 -18.01 7.25
CA ALA A 175 -24.92 -18.69 7.27
C ALA A 175 -24.54 -19.24 5.89
N VAL A 176 -25.49 -19.83 5.15
CA VAL A 176 -25.24 -20.35 3.80
C VAL A 176 -24.79 -19.25 2.84
N LEU A 177 -25.47 -18.09 2.85
CA LEU A 177 -25.08 -16.98 1.97
C LEU A 177 -23.72 -16.40 2.34
N ILE A 178 -23.46 -16.18 3.63
CA ILE A 178 -22.13 -15.75 4.12
C ILE A 178 -21.05 -16.72 3.64
N ASN A 179 -21.31 -18.03 3.73
CA ASN A 179 -20.33 -19.05 3.35
C ASN A 179 -20.04 -19.12 1.84
N ARG A 180 -20.97 -18.66 0.99
CA ARG A 180 -20.88 -18.77 -0.48
C ARG A 180 -20.45 -17.48 -1.18
N GLN A 181 -20.65 -16.31 -0.56
CA GLN A 181 -20.39 -15.02 -1.18
C GLN A 181 -18.92 -14.59 -1.00
N ASN A 182 -18.03 -15.09 -1.86
CA ASN A 182 -16.62 -14.67 -1.96
C ASN A 182 -15.82 -14.73 -0.64
N ARG A 183 -16.20 -15.62 0.27
CA ARG A 183 -15.53 -15.86 1.54
C ARG A 183 -14.16 -16.53 1.33
N ARG A 184 -13.13 -16.00 1.98
CA ARG A 184 -11.76 -16.57 1.92
C ARG A 184 -11.24 -17.14 3.24
N GLY A 185 -11.96 -16.98 4.36
CA GLY A 185 -11.58 -17.51 5.67
C GLY A 185 -12.15 -18.88 5.99
N SER A 186 -12.71 -19.02 7.18
CA SER A 186 -13.37 -20.23 7.70
C SER A 186 -14.89 -20.16 7.61
N MET A 187 -15.59 -21.28 7.75
CA MET A 187 -17.06 -21.30 7.64
C MET A 187 -17.72 -20.79 8.93
N ILE A 188 -18.78 -20.01 8.80
CA ILE A 188 -19.71 -19.71 9.90
C ILE A 188 -20.78 -20.80 10.00
N GLN A 189 -21.20 -21.16 11.20
CA GLN A 189 -22.28 -22.12 11.45
C GLN A 189 -23.51 -21.40 11.99
N SER A 190 -24.70 -21.94 11.71
CA SER A 190 -25.94 -21.46 12.30
C SER A 190 -25.91 -21.56 13.83
N GLY A 191 -26.49 -20.57 14.51
CA GLY A 191 -26.50 -20.47 15.98
C GLY A 191 -25.27 -19.78 16.56
N MET A 192 -24.19 -19.60 15.78
CA MET A 192 -23.07 -18.76 16.20
C MET A 192 -23.47 -17.28 16.24
N SER A 193 -22.77 -16.52 17.07
CA SER A 193 -22.78 -15.05 16.99
C SER A 193 -21.75 -14.59 15.96
N MET A 194 -22.01 -13.44 15.34
CA MET A 194 -21.20 -12.85 14.29
C MET A 194 -20.90 -11.39 14.63
N PHE A 195 -19.64 -10.98 14.49
CA PHE A 195 -19.24 -9.59 14.54
C PHE A 195 -18.89 -9.09 13.14
N ILE A 196 -19.43 -7.93 12.78
CA ILE A 196 -19.12 -7.23 11.53
C ILE A 196 -18.60 -5.83 11.82
N LEU A 197 -17.54 -5.45 11.11
CA LEU A 197 -16.92 -4.13 11.19
C LEU A 197 -16.63 -3.62 9.77
N GLU A 198 -16.96 -2.36 9.52
CA GLU A 198 -16.61 -1.64 8.31
C GLU A 198 -15.79 -0.39 8.65
N THR A 199 -14.66 -0.21 7.97
CA THR A 199 -13.77 0.95 8.14
C THR A 199 -13.45 1.62 6.83
N GLU A 200 -13.19 2.92 6.89
CA GLU A 200 -12.58 3.71 5.82
C GLU A 200 -11.37 4.45 6.39
N PRO A 201 -10.16 4.35 5.81
CA PRO A 201 -9.74 3.45 4.73
C PRO A 201 -9.83 1.94 5.02
N ALA A 202 -9.68 1.12 3.97
CA ALA A 202 -9.93 -0.31 4.05
C ALA A 202 -8.88 -1.11 4.83
N GLY A 203 -7.59 -0.82 4.66
CA GLY A 203 -6.52 -1.61 5.27
C GLY A 203 -6.55 -1.72 6.80
N TYR A 204 -7.24 -0.81 7.49
CA TYR A 204 -7.32 -0.81 8.96
C TYR A 204 -8.05 -2.02 9.55
N VAL A 205 -8.90 -2.71 8.77
CA VAL A 205 -9.52 -3.96 9.25
C VAL A 205 -8.51 -5.08 9.52
N LEU A 206 -7.31 -5.02 8.95
CA LEU A 206 -6.25 -6.01 9.22
C LEU A 206 -5.73 -5.91 10.66
N MET A 207 -5.56 -4.69 11.17
CA MET A 207 -5.20 -4.46 12.58
C MET A 207 -6.32 -4.94 13.50
N ALA A 208 -7.55 -4.57 13.19
CA ALA A 208 -8.72 -4.99 13.96
C ALA A 208 -8.83 -6.52 14.01
N ALA A 209 -8.61 -7.21 12.89
CA ALA A 209 -8.64 -8.67 12.83
C ALA A 209 -7.53 -9.32 13.68
N ASN A 210 -6.29 -8.80 13.58
CA ASN A 210 -5.15 -9.35 14.30
C ASN A 210 -5.33 -9.21 15.82
N GLU A 211 -5.79 -8.04 16.28
CA GLU A 211 -6.03 -7.80 17.71
C GLU A 211 -7.26 -8.54 18.23
N ALA A 212 -8.30 -8.73 17.40
CA ALA A 212 -9.46 -9.54 17.76
C ALA A 212 -9.09 -11.01 17.97
N GLU A 213 -8.30 -11.59 17.06
CA GLU A 213 -7.81 -12.98 17.19
C GLU A 213 -6.87 -13.13 18.40
N LYS A 214 -6.04 -12.12 18.67
CA LYS A 214 -5.13 -12.11 19.83
C LYS A 214 -5.90 -12.11 21.15
N ALA A 215 -7.06 -11.45 21.20
CA ALA A 215 -7.84 -11.27 22.42
C ALA A 215 -8.78 -12.43 22.75
N SER A 216 -9.27 -13.17 21.75
CA SER A 216 -10.37 -14.11 21.95
C SER A 216 -10.38 -15.28 20.97
N ASN A 217 -10.96 -16.41 21.38
CA ASN A 217 -11.09 -17.61 20.57
C ASN A 217 -12.27 -17.51 19.59
N ILE A 218 -12.08 -16.74 18.52
CA ILE A 218 -13.06 -16.56 17.44
C ILE A 218 -12.64 -17.26 16.15
N THR A 219 -13.54 -17.29 15.17
CA THR A 219 -13.31 -17.78 13.82
C THR A 219 -13.26 -16.61 12.86
N ILE A 220 -12.16 -16.45 12.12
CA ILE A 220 -12.07 -15.48 11.02
C ILE A 220 -12.86 -16.00 9.82
N VAL A 221 -13.97 -15.33 9.48
CA VAL A 221 -14.81 -15.70 8.34
C VAL A 221 -14.31 -14.99 7.07
N ASP A 222 -14.09 -13.67 7.15
CA ASP A 222 -13.56 -12.89 6.04
C ASP A 222 -12.88 -11.60 6.53
N VAL A 223 -11.79 -11.19 5.86
CA VAL A 223 -11.06 -9.94 6.14
C VAL A 223 -10.74 -9.23 4.82
N LYS A 224 -11.64 -8.36 4.38
CA LYS A 224 -11.47 -7.61 3.13
C LYS A 224 -10.77 -6.28 3.41
N GLY A 225 -9.45 -6.27 3.31
CA GLY A 225 -8.61 -5.07 3.46
C GLY A 225 -8.38 -4.24 2.18
N VAL A 226 -9.07 -4.56 1.07
CA VAL A 226 -8.89 -3.89 -0.24
C VAL A 226 -10.18 -3.21 -0.67
N GLY A 227 -10.07 -1.99 -1.19
CA GLY A 227 -11.18 -1.17 -1.65
C GLY A 227 -11.24 0.19 -0.96
N ALA A 228 -12.31 0.95 -1.20
CA ALA A 228 -12.59 2.15 -0.42
C ALA A 228 -12.93 1.82 1.05
N PHE A 229 -13.71 0.76 1.26
CA PHE A 229 -14.15 0.30 2.58
C PHE A 229 -13.62 -1.09 2.87
N GLY A 230 -13.06 -1.25 4.06
CA GLY A 230 -12.59 -2.51 4.61
C GLY A 230 -13.71 -3.20 5.35
N ARG A 231 -13.78 -4.53 5.28
CA ARG A 231 -14.80 -5.32 5.98
C ARG A 231 -14.18 -6.47 6.75
N LEU A 232 -14.59 -6.64 7.98
CA LEU A 232 -14.21 -7.74 8.85
C LEU A 232 -15.46 -8.50 9.28
N THR A 233 -15.44 -9.82 9.14
CA THR A 233 -16.48 -10.72 9.63
C THR A 233 -15.84 -11.80 10.50
N LEU A 234 -16.24 -11.84 11.77
CA LEU A 234 -15.82 -12.86 12.74
C LEU A 234 -17.04 -13.65 13.23
N ALA A 235 -16.83 -14.89 13.65
CA ALA A 235 -17.89 -15.72 14.22
C ALA A 235 -17.40 -16.53 15.43
N GLY A 236 -18.32 -16.92 16.32
CA GLY A 236 -17.99 -17.72 17.49
C GLY A 236 -19.12 -17.80 18.50
N LYS A 237 -18.78 -18.16 19.75
CA LYS A 237 -19.71 -18.04 20.87
C LYS A 237 -19.92 -16.57 21.18
N GLU A 238 -21.08 -16.23 21.74
CA GLU A 238 -21.45 -14.84 22.03
C GLU A 238 -20.39 -14.08 22.83
N GLY A 239 -19.97 -14.61 23.99
CA GLY A 239 -18.96 -13.95 24.83
C GLY A 239 -17.61 -13.78 24.12
N ASP A 240 -17.15 -14.79 23.39
CA ASP A 240 -15.89 -14.74 22.63
C ASP A 240 -15.96 -13.64 21.55
N VAL A 241 -17.10 -13.53 20.86
CA VAL A 241 -17.33 -12.54 19.80
C VAL A 241 -17.43 -11.12 20.36
N GLU A 242 -18.05 -10.93 21.52
CA GLU A 242 -18.11 -9.62 22.18
C GLU A 242 -16.73 -9.14 22.63
N GLU A 243 -15.90 -10.04 23.17
CA GLU A 243 -14.52 -9.73 23.56
C GLU A 243 -13.67 -9.35 22.33
N ALA A 244 -13.79 -10.13 21.25
CA ALA A 244 -13.13 -9.86 19.98
C ALA A 244 -13.57 -8.52 19.37
N ALA A 245 -14.86 -8.21 19.40
CA ALA A 245 -15.41 -6.94 18.92
C ALA A 245 -14.84 -5.75 19.72
N ALA A 246 -14.77 -5.87 21.04
CA ALA A 246 -14.20 -4.85 21.90
C ALA A 246 -12.69 -4.65 21.62
N ALA A 247 -11.94 -5.73 21.37
CA ALA A 247 -10.52 -5.65 21.01
C ALA A 247 -10.30 -4.99 19.64
N ALA A 248 -11.10 -5.37 18.63
CA ALA A 248 -11.08 -4.75 17.31
C ALA A 248 -11.31 -3.23 17.39
N MET A 249 -12.32 -2.79 18.12
CA MET A 249 -12.63 -1.37 18.28
C MET A 249 -11.52 -0.61 19.03
N ARG A 250 -10.97 -1.20 20.11
CA ARG A 250 -9.82 -0.60 20.82
C ARG A 250 -8.61 -0.42 19.91
N ALA A 251 -8.36 -1.37 19.00
CA ALA A 251 -7.25 -1.28 18.06
C ALA A 251 -7.41 -0.10 17.08
N ILE A 252 -8.63 0.11 16.57
CA ILE A 252 -8.94 1.25 15.70
C ILE A 252 -8.84 2.58 16.47
N ASP A 253 -9.38 2.63 17.68
CA ASP A 253 -9.29 3.82 18.54
C ASP A 253 -7.84 4.16 18.91
N TYR A 254 -6.99 3.15 19.09
CA TYR A 254 -5.56 3.33 19.37
C TYR A 254 -4.83 4.02 18.21
N ILE A 255 -5.17 3.68 16.96
CA ILE A 255 -4.63 4.33 15.76
C ILE A 255 -5.10 5.78 15.67
N ASN A 256 -6.34 6.09 16.05
CA ASN A 256 -6.84 7.48 16.02
C ASN A 256 -6.20 8.39 17.07
N ARG A 257 -5.57 7.82 18.11
CA ARG A 257 -4.91 8.56 19.18
C ARG A 257 -3.41 8.76 18.95
N ASN A 258 -2.80 7.99 18.04
CA ASN A 258 -1.36 7.96 17.78
C ASN A 258 -1.05 8.02 16.28
#